data_AF-A0A2H1X0G0-F1
#
_entry.id   AF-A0A2H1X0G0-F1
#
_cell.length_a   1.000
_cell.length_b   1.000
_cell.length_c   1.000
_cell.angle_alpha   90.00
_cell.angle_beta   90.00
_cell.angle_gamma   90.00
#
_symmetry.space_group_name_H-M   'P 1'
#
loop_
_entity.id
_entity.type
_entity.pdbx_description
1 polymer ?
#
loop_
_entity_poly.entity_id
_entity_poly.type
_entity_poly.pdbx_seq_one_letter_code
_entity_poly.pdbx_strand_id
1 'polypeptide(L)'
;FYFVAFYVWVQTSWLAFSNTTMDVFITFFLTQCKTQLSILRLDLENIVQNCKEEALMSRKDFNVVLERRFRIVLLHYDEIIKFSGVIQEVFSGAVLYQFLVSGWIICTTAYRTVNIDPMSVEFVSMLMYMCCILTELFIFCFYGNEVTHESEKLIESVYASDWLEIPAEYRRAVIIFMERIKRSINLVAGDLIPLSNSTFVSVLRSSYTFYAFLKNTN
;
A
#
# COMPACT_ATOMS: atom_id res chain seq x y z
N PHE A 1 13.42 26.60 34.24
CA PHE A 1 13.11 26.90 32.82
C PHE A 1 13.92 26.02 31.87
N TYR A 2 15.25 26.12 31.82
CA TYR A 2 16.09 25.32 30.91
C TYR A 2 15.93 23.80 31.06
N PHE A 3 15.82 23.28 32.28
CA PHE A 3 15.57 21.85 32.50
C PHE A 3 14.22 21.39 31.90
N VAL A 4 13.18 22.21 32.02
CA VAL A 4 11.85 21.93 31.46
C VAL A 4 11.89 22.00 29.93
N ALA A 5 12.56 23.01 29.36
CA ALA A 5 12.72 23.13 27.92
C ALA A 5 13.51 21.93 27.32
N PHE A 6 14.59 21.52 27.99
CA PHE A 6 15.37 20.35 27.59
C PHE A 6 14.53 19.07 27.67
N TYR A 7 13.77 18.88 28.76
CA TYR A 7 12.88 17.73 28.91
C TYR A 7 11.82 17.66 27.81
N VAL A 8 11.14 18.78 27.53
CA VAL A 8 10.12 18.85 26.46
C VAL A 8 10.74 18.53 25.09
N TRP A 9 11.92 19.09 24.80
CA TRP A 9 12.62 18.81 23.56
C TRP A 9 12.91 17.31 23.40
N VAL A 10 13.52 16.68 24.42
CA VAL A 10 13.80 15.23 24.42
C VAL A 10 12.51 14.42 24.23
N GLN A 11 11.43 14.78 24.93
CA GLN A 11 10.15 14.08 24.83
C GLN A 11 9.54 14.19 23.43
N THR A 12 9.54 15.39 22.83
CA THR A 12 8.99 15.59 21.47
C THR A 12 9.80 14.85 20.41
N SER A 13 11.13 14.86 20.50
CA SER A 13 11.99 14.10 19.59
C SER A 13 11.78 12.59 19.73
N TRP A 14 11.64 12.09 20.95
CA TRP A 14 11.36 10.67 21.20
C TRP A 14 10.01 10.24 20.62
N LEU A 15 8.97 11.06 20.81
CA LEU A 15 7.64 10.81 20.26
C LEU A 15 7.67 10.78 18.72
N ALA A 16 8.32 11.77 18.10
CA ALA A 16 8.45 11.84 16.65
C ALA A 16 9.17 10.60 16.09
N PHE A 17 10.30 10.22 16.71
CA PHE A 17 11.04 9.03 16.31
C PHE A 17 10.19 7.75 16.42
N SER A 18 9.43 7.62 17.51
CA SER A 18 8.56 6.46 17.72
C SER A 18 7.43 6.39 16.69
N ASN A 19 6.81 7.53 16.36
CA ASN A 19 5.76 7.61 15.35
C ASN A 19 6.29 7.21 13.98
N THR A 20 7.37 7.86 13.53
CA THR A 20 7.99 7.55 12.23
C THR A 20 8.42 6.08 12.14
N THR A 21 8.91 5.50 13.24
CA THR A 21 9.27 4.08 13.26
C THR A 21 8.05 3.18 13.04
N MET A 22 6.90 3.51 13.63
CA MET A 22 5.65 2.78 13.39
C MET A 22 5.17 2.93 11.95
N ASP A 23 5.24 4.13 11.37
CA ASP A 23 4.84 4.36 9.96
C ASP A 23 5.72 3.56 9.00
N VAL A 24 7.04 3.57 9.23
CA VAL A 24 8.01 2.78 8.46
C VAL A 24 7.74 1.29 8.62
N PHE A 25 7.35 0.83 9.81
CA PHE A 25 7.03 -0.57 10.04
C PHE A 25 5.78 -1.03 9.30
N ILE A 26 4.72 -0.21 9.29
CA ILE A 26 3.48 -0.51 8.55
C ILE A 26 3.79 -0.54 7.04
N THR A 27 4.48 0.48 6.53
CA THR A 27 4.82 0.59 5.10
C THR A 27 5.77 -0.50 4.64
N PHE A 28 6.64 -0.99 5.52
CA PHE A 28 7.46 -2.17 5.27
C PHE A 28 6.60 -3.41 5.00
N PHE A 29 5.57 -3.67 5.81
CA PHE A 29 4.67 -4.81 5.56
C PHE A 29 3.85 -4.67 4.28
N LEU A 30 3.39 -3.46 3.96
CA LEU A 30 2.73 -3.18 2.67
C LEU A 30 3.67 -3.46 1.49
N THR A 31 4.92 -3.00 1.60
CA THR A 31 5.97 -3.25 0.60
C THR A 31 6.28 -4.74 0.48
N GLN A 32 6.31 -5.48 1.59
CA GLN A 32 6.49 -6.91 1.59
C GLN A 32 5.33 -7.62 0.89
N CYS A 33 4.07 -7.22 1.15
CA CYS A 33 2.91 -7.76 0.46
C CYS A 33 3.01 -7.53 -1.06
N LYS A 34 3.34 -6.30 -1.46
CA LYS A 34 3.57 -5.93 -2.87
C LYS A 34 4.69 -6.75 -3.51
N THR A 35 5.78 -6.98 -2.78
CA THR A 35 6.91 -7.76 -3.27
C THR A 35 6.53 -9.22 -3.49
N GLN A 36 5.77 -9.82 -2.57
CA GLN A 36 5.27 -11.19 -2.71
C GLN A 36 4.31 -11.33 -3.91
N LEU A 37 3.44 -10.34 -4.14
CA LEU A 37 2.60 -10.29 -5.33
C LEU A 37 3.45 -10.20 -6.61
N SER A 38 4.51 -9.40 -6.60
CA SER A 38 5.41 -9.26 -7.76
C SER A 38 6.19 -10.55 -8.06
N ILE A 39 6.63 -11.27 -7.02
CA ILE A 39 7.26 -12.59 -7.18
C ILE A 39 6.26 -13.57 -7.80
N LEU A 40 5.05 -13.65 -7.24
CA LEU A 40 3.99 -14.51 -7.77
C LEU A 40 3.67 -14.17 -9.23
N ARG A 41 3.66 -12.88 -9.57
CA ARG A 41 3.44 -12.38 -10.93
C ARG A 41 4.49 -12.94 -11.91
N LEU A 42 5.77 -12.81 -11.56
CA LEU A 42 6.88 -13.31 -12.38
C LEU A 42 6.86 -14.84 -12.50
N ASP A 43 6.51 -15.54 -11.42
CA ASP A 43 6.36 -17.00 -11.42
C ASP A 43 5.20 -17.45 -12.33
N LEU A 44 4.11 -16.69 -12.35
CA LEU A 44 2.96 -16.95 -13.22
C LEU A 44 3.30 -16.73 -14.70
N GLU A 45 3.88 -15.59 -15.06
CA GLU A 45 4.26 -15.29 -16.45
C GLU A 45 5.15 -16.37 -17.05
N ASN A 46 6.13 -16.84 -16.26
CA ASN A 46 7.12 -17.81 -16.72
C ASN A 46 6.75 -19.26 -16.37
N ILE A 47 5.53 -19.55 -15.89
CA ILE A 47 5.19 -20.87 -15.34
C ILE A 47 5.40 -22.01 -16.36
N VAL A 48 5.00 -21.80 -17.61
CA VAL A 48 5.07 -22.82 -18.66
C VAL A 48 6.52 -23.08 -19.08
N GLN A 49 7.28 -22.01 -19.33
CA GLN A 49 8.70 -22.11 -19.68
C GLN A 49 9.50 -22.80 -18.56
N ASN A 50 9.31 -22.36 -17.32
CA ASN A 50 9.99 -22.92 -16.16
C ASN A 50 9.64 -24.42 -15.96
N CYS A 51 8.39 -24.82 -16.20
CA CYS A 51 7.99 -26.22 -16.13
C CYS A 51 8.63 -27.06 -17.23
N LYS A 52 8.75 -26.53 -18.46
CA LYS A 52 9.44 -27.23 -19.57
C LYS A 52 10.92 -27.45 -19.26
N GLU A 53 11.61 -26.42 -18.77
CA GLU A 53 13.02 -26.51 -18.39
C GLU A 53 13.25 -27.51 -17.24
N GLU A 54 12.42 -27.46 -16.20
CA GLU A 54 12.52 -28.37 -15.05
C GLU A 54 12.20 -29.84 -15.43
N ALA A 55 11.24 -30.06 -16.33
CA ALA A 55 10.90 -31.38 -16.85
C ALA A 55 12.06 -32.00 -17.63
N LEU A 56 12.72 -31.21 -18.49
CA LEU A 56 13.90 -31.62 -19.26
C LEU A 56 15.08 -31.99 -18.35
N MET A 57 15.37 -31.15 -17.36
CA MET A 57 16.48 -31.35 -16.42
C MET A 57 16.26 -32.55 -15.49
N SER A 58 15.03 -32.73 -14.99
CA SER A 58 14.70 -33.78 -14.03
C SER A 58 14.29 -35.10 -14.67
N ARG A 59 14.16 -35.15 -16.01
CA ARG A 59 13.57 -36.28 -16.77
C ARG A 59 12.23 -36.74 -16.19
N LYS A 60 11.40 -35.78 -15.78
CA LYS A 60 10.05 -36.04 -15.25
C LYS A 60 9.00 -35.62 -16.27
N ASP A 61 7.82 -36.22 -16.18
CA ASP A 61 6.67 -35.80 -16.98
C ASP A 61 6.31 -34.34 -16.68
N PHE A 62 6.14 -33.57 -17.75
CA PHE A 62 5.75 -32.15 -17.67
C PHE A 62 4.50 -31.94 -16.81
N ASN A 63 3.51 -32.83 -16.91
CA ASN A 63 2.26 -32.75 -16.16
C ASN A 63 2.48 -32.80 -14.64
N VAL A 64 3.40 -33.66 -14.17
CA VAL A 64 3.71 -33.81 -12.73
C VAL A 64 4.42 -32.56 -12.20
N VAL A 65 5.33 -31.99 -13.00
CA VAL A 65 6.03 -30.74 -12.65
C VAL A 65 5.04 -29.57 -12.61
N LEU A 66 4.19 -29.47 -13.63
CA LEU A 66 3.17 -28.43 -13.74
C LEU A 66 2.18 -28.47 -12.58
N GLU A 67 1.63 -29.65 -12.24
CA GLU A 67 0.71 -29.82 -11.11
C GLU A 67 1.35 -29.36 -9.80
N ARG A 68 2.59 -29.80 -9.54
CA ARG A 68 3.35 -29.42 -8.35
C ARG A 68 3.55 -27.90 -8.28
N ARG A 69 3.98 -27.28 -9.38
CA ARG A 69 4.32 -25.86 -9.43
C ARG A 69 3.08 -24.98 -9.35
N PHE A 70 2.01 -25.37 -10.03
CA PHE A 70 0.71 -24.71 -9.92
C PHE A 70 0.16 -24.78 -8.49
N ARG A 71 0.31 -25.93 -7.80
CA ARG A 71 -0.07 -26.04 -6.38
C ARG A 71 0.73 -25.09 -5.49
N ILE A 72 2.02 -24.91 -5.73
CA ILE A 72 2.87 -23.96 -4.98
C ILE A 72 2.39 -22.52 -5.20
N VAL A 73 2.12 -22.14 -6.44
CA VAL A 73 1.57 -20.82 -6.81
C VAL A 73 0.24 -20.55 -6.11
N LEU A 74 -0.66 -21.53 -6.09
CA LEU A 74 -1.95 -21.41 -5.40
C LEU A 74 -1.80 -21.23 -3.89
N LEU A 75 -0.91 -22.01 -3.26
CA LEU A 75 -0.62 -21.89 -1.83
C LEU A 75 0.02 -20.55 -1.51
N HIS A 76 0.96 -20.08 -2.33
CA HIS A 76 1.61 -18.79 -2.16
C HIS A 76 0.61 -17.64 -2.24
N TYR A 77 -0.29 -17.66 -3.23
CA TYR A 77 -1.36 -16.66 -3.33
C TYR A 77 -2.30 -16.68 -2.11
N ASP A 78 -2.64 -17.87 -1.59
CA ASP A 78 -3.47 -18.02 -0.39
C ASP A 78 -2.79 -17.42 0.86
N GLU A 79 -1.48 -17.64 1.00
CA GLU A 79 -0.69 -17.03 2.08
C GLU A 79 -0.58 -15.51 1.93
N ILE A 80 -0.47 -14.97 0.71
CA ILE A 80 -0.49 -13.52 0.48
C ILE A 80 -1.83 -12.92 0.91
N ILE A 81 -2.96 -13.58 0.57
CA ILE A 81 -4.29 -13.12 1.01
C ILE A 81 -4.36 -13.10 2.54
N LYS A 82 -3.96 -14.19 3.21
CA LYS A 82 -3.95 -14.25 4.68
C LYS A 82 -3.09 -13.16 5.28
N PHE A 83 -1.88 -12.96 4.74
CA PHE A 83 -0.95 -11.93 5.19
C PHE A 83 -1.55 -10.52 5.04
N SER A 84 -2.15 -10.22 3.89
CA SER A 84 -2.84 -8.94 3.68
C SER A 84 -4.03 -8.74 4.63
N GLY A 85 -4.77 -9.81 4.94
CA GLY A 85 -5.83 -9.80 5.94
C GLY A 85 -5.32 -9.48 7.35
N VAL A 86 -4.20 -10.09 7.76
CA VAL A 86 -3.56 -9.80 9.06
C VAL A 86 -3.06 -8.36 9.14
N ILE A 87 -2.46 -7.83 8.06
CA ILE A 87 -2.07 -6.41 7.99
C ILE A 87 -3.28 -5.53 8.21
N GLN A 88 -4.40 -5.82 7.53
CA GLN A 88 -5.61 -5.03 7.65
C GLN A 88 -6.20 -5.13 9.06
N GLU A 89 -6.31 -6.32 9.63
CA GLU A 89 -6.83 -6.50 11.00
C GLU A 89 -6.02 -5.74 12.05
N VAL A 90 -4.68 -5.78 11.95
CA VAL A 90 -3.79 -5.17 12.94
C VAL A 90 -3.67 -3.65 12.76
N PHE A 91 -3.55 -3.16 11.53
CA PHE A 91 -3.20 -1.77 11.26
C PHE A 91 -4.35 -0.88 10.77
N SER A 92 -5.49 -1.45 10.38
CA SER A 92 -6.64 -0.67 9.86
C SER A 92 -7.08 0.44 10.81
N GLY A 93 -7.19 0.16 12.11
CA GLY A 93 -7.57 1.15 13.12
C GLY A 93 -6.50 2.23 13.34
N ALA A 94 -5.22 1.83 13.37
CA ALA A 94 -4.10 2.76 13.56
C ALA A 94 -3.98 3.73 12.38
N VAL A 95 -4.09 3.22 11.15
CA VAL A 95 -4.06 4.06 9.95
C VAL A 95 -5.30 4.95 9.87
N LEU A 96 -6.49 4.48 10.26
CA LEU A 96 -7.67 5.36 10.34
C LEU A 96 -7.43 6.54 11.29
N TYR A 97 -6.91 6.26 12.49
CA TYR A 97 -6.59 7.30 13.46
C TYR A 97 -5.57 8.30 12.89
N GLN A 98 -4.56 7.81 12.18
CA GLN A 98 -3.57 8.64 11.50
C GLN A 98 -4.21 9.58 10.47
N PHE A 99 -5.17 9.10 9.67
CA PHE A 99 -5.90 9.93 8.71
C PHE A 99 -6.75 11.02 9.39
N LEU A 100 -7.41 10.69 10.50
CA LEU A 100 -8.24 11.65 11.25
C LEU A 100 -7.38 12.75 11.88
N VAL A 101 -6.28 12.38 12.54
CA VAL A 101 -5.35 13.33 13.16
C VAL A 101 -4.68 14.20 12.10
N SER A 102 -4.21 13.61 11.00
CA SER A 102 -3.64 14.37 9.88
C SER A 102 -4.66 15.35 9.29
N GLY A 103 -5.91 14.93 9.10
CA GLY A 103 -6.98 15.81 8.64
C GLY A 103 -7.22 17.00 9.58
N TRP A 104 -7.27 16.76 10.89
CA TRP A 104 -7.39 17.81 11.91
C TRP A 104 -6.21 18.79 11.86
N ILE A 105 -4.99 18.27 11.76
CA ILE A 105 -3.76 19.08 11.66
C ILE A 105 -3.78 19.93 10.39
N ILE A 106 -4.16 19.37 9.24
CA ILE A 106 -4.23 20.11 7.98
C ILE A 106 -5.23 21.26 8.08
N CYS A 107 -6.42 21.02 8.64
CA CYS A 107 -7.45 22.05 8.82
C CYS A 107 -6.98 23.18 9.75
N THR A 108 -6.40 22.85 10.90
CA THR A 108 -5.93 23.84 11.87
C THR A 108 -4.71 24.62 11.36
N THR A 109 -3.79 23.96 10.65
CA THR A 109 -2.65 24.60 10.01
C THR A 109 -3.10 25.55 8.90
N ALA A 110 -4.02 25.12 8.03
CA ALA A 110 -4.60 25.97 6.99
C ALA A 110 -5.25 27.24 7.56
N TYR A 111 -6.00 27.11 8.66
CA TYR A 111 -6.59 28.26 9.35
C TYR A 111 -5.57 29.24 9.90
N ARG A 112 -4.49 28.75 10.53
CA ARG A 112 -3.41 29.61 11.05
C ARG A 112 -2.69 30.34 9.92
N THR A 113 -2.37 29.62 8.84
CA THR A 113 -1.62 30.15 7.69
C THR A 113 -2.31 31.36 7.02
N VAL A 114 -3.65 31.45 7.05
CA VAL A 114 -4.38 32.59 6.47
C VAL A 114 -4.11 33.91 7.22
N ASN A 115 -3.82 33.85 8.52
CA ASN A 115 -3.65 35.05 9.36
C ASN A 115 -2.18 35.48 9.54
N ILE A 116 -1.24 34.72 8.97
CA ILE A 116 0.20 34.94 9.14
C ILE A 116 0.77 35.60 7.87
N ASP A 117 1.68 36.56 8.05
CA ASP A 117 2.38 37.19 6.92
C ASP A 117 3.18 36.14 6.12
N PRO A 118 2.96 36.02 4.80
CA PRO A 118 3.69 35.08 3.94
C PRO A 118 5.22 35.17 4.01
N MET A 119 5.77 36.33 4.38
CA MET A 119 7.22 36.55 4.49
C MET A 119 7.80 36.17 5.86
N SER A 120 6.96 35.75 6.81
CA SER A 120 7.40 35.39 8.16
C SER A 120 8.03 34.00 8.23
N VAL A 121 8.94 33.81 9.17
CA VAL A 121 9.54 32.49 9.47
C VAL A 121 8.47 31.50 9.96
N GLU A 122 7.43 32.00 10.64
CA GLU A 122 6.31 31.19 11.12
C GLU A 122 5.51 30.58 9.96
N PHE A 123 5.24 31.35 8.91
CA PHE A 123 4.56 30.85 7.70
C PHE A 123 5.34 29.70 7.05
N VAL A 124 6.65 29.87 6.87
CA VAL A 124 7.52 28.84 6.30
C VAL A 124 7.53 27.58 7.16
N SER A 125 7.58 27.73 8.49
CA SER A 125 7.52 26.60 9.42
C SER A 125 6.19 25.84 9.34
N MET A 126 5.06 26.54 9.23
CA MET A 126 3.73 25.93 9.09
C MET A 126 3.58 25.21 7.74
N LEU A 127 4.11 25.80 6.67
CA LEU A 127 4.11 25.18 5.34
C LEU A 127 4.93 23.88 5.35
N MET A 128 6.12 23.90 5.92
CA MET A 128 6.96 22.70 6.08
C MET A 128 6.24 21.62 6.88
N TYR A 129 5.58 22.00 7.97
CA TYR A 129 4.80 21.06 8.77
C TYR A 129 3.64 20.43 7.97
N MET A 130 2.90 21.24 7.21
CA MET A 130 1.84 20.74 6.32
C MET A 130 2.39 19.77 5.27
N CYS A 131 3.53 20.09 4.64
CA CYS A 131 4.19 19.20 3.70
C CYS A 131 4.57 17.86 4.34
N CYS A 132 5.12 17.87 5.57
CA CYS A 132 5.46 16.63 6.28
C CYS A 132 4.24 15.72 6.48
N ILE A 133 3.12 16.27 6.97
CA ILE A 133 1.88 15.50 7.19
C ILE A 133 1.31 14.97 5.88
N LEU A 134 1.35 15.77 4.81
CA LEU A 134 0.91 15.33 3.49
C LEU A 134 1.80 14.21 2.92
N THR A 135 3.11 14.28 3.13
CA THR A 135 4.03 13.19 2.73
C THR A 135 3.74 11.90 3.49
N GLU A 136 3.44 11.98 4.79
CA GLU A 136 3.08 10.82 5.60
C GLU A 136 1.80 10.15 5.07
N LEU A 137 0.74 10.92 4.80
CA LEU A 137 -0.49 10.39 4.18
C LEU A 137 -0.24 9.83 2.78
N PHE A 138 0.60 10.50 1.99
CA PHE A 138 0.94 10.06 0.64
C PHE A 138 1.59 8.68 0.68
N ILE A 139 2.54 8.44 1.59
CA ILE A 139 3.25 7.17 1.72
C ILE A 139 2.26 6.02 1.96
N PHE A 140 1.29 6.16 2.87
CA PHE A 140 0.28 5.12 3.12
C PHE A 140 -0.59 4.85 1.89
N CYS A 141 -1.10 5.91 1.25
CA CYS A 141 -1.91 5.79 0.05
C CYS A 141 -1.13 5.17 -1.12
N PHE A 142 0.15 5.53 -1.27
CA PHE A 142 1.01 5.04 -2.34
C PHE A 142 1.27 3.56 -2.21
N TYR A 143 1.73 3.10 -1.04
CA TYR A 143 2.02 1.68 -0.83
C TYR A 143 0.75 0.81 -0.80
N GLY A 144 -0.36 1.34 -0.27
CA GLY A 144 -1.67 0.67 -0.39
C GLY A 144 -2.10 0.50 -1.85
N ASN A 145 -1.96 1.56 -2.65
CA ASN A 145 -2.27 1.54 -4.08
C ASN A 145 -1.37 0.57 -4.85
N GLU A 146 -0.08 0.52 -4.55
CA GLU A 146 0.87 -0.40 -5.19
C GLU A 146 0.52 -1.87 -4.92
N VAL A 147 0.00 -2.20 -3.73
CA VAL A 147 -0.50 -3.56 -3.42
C VAL A 147 -1.72 -3.89 -4.29
N THR A 148 -2.71 -2.98 -4.36
CA THR A 148 -3.88 -3.15 -5.23
C THR A 148 -3.46 -3.31 -6.69
N HIS A 149 -2.58 -2.44 -7.17
CA HIS A 149 -2.11 -2.43 -8.56
C HIS A 149 -1.38 -3.71 -8.95
N GLU A 150 -0.45 -4.19 -8.11
CA GLU A 150 0.23 -5.46 -8.37
C GLU A 150 -0.72 -6.65 -8.27
N SER A 151 -1.73 -6.60 -7.40
CA SER A 151 -2.78 -7.62 -7.35
C SER A 151 -3.63 -7.67 -8.61
N GLU A 152 -3.95 -6.52 -9.20
CA GLU A 152 -4.73 -6.43 -10.45
C GLU A 152 -3.94 -7.00 -11.63
N LYS A 153 -2.64 -6.71 -11.72
CA LYS A 153 -1.77 -7.23 -12.79
C LYS A 153 -1.63 -8.75 -12.81
N LEU A 154 -1.90 -9.45 -11.69
CA LEU A 154 -1.81 -10.91 -11.66
C LEU A 154 -2.64 -11.55 -12.77
N ILE A 155 -3.81 -10.99 -13.10
CA ILE A 155 -4.65 -11.54 -14.17
C ILE A 155 -3.99 -11.44 -15.54
N GLU A 156 -3.39 -10.29 -15.84
CA GLU A 156 -2.69 -10.03 -17.10
C GLU A 156 -1.51 -11.00 -17.24
N SER A 157 -0.81 -11.26 -16.14
CA SER A 157 0.32 -12.20 -16.06
C SER A 157 -0.09 -13.65 -16.30
N VAL A 158 -1.25 -14.11 -15.81
CA VAL A 158 -1.75 -15.44 -16.18
C VAL A 158 -2.14 -15.50 -17.66
N TYR A 159 -2.72 -14.43 -18.22
CA TYR A 159 -3.01 -14.38 -19.65
C TYR A 159 -1.75 -14.38 -20.52
N ALA A 160 -0.66 -13.77 -20.04
CA ALA A 160 0.65 -13.73 -20.69
C ALA A 160 1.45 -15.03 -20.51
N SER A 161 1.19 -15.81 -19.46
CA SER A 161 1.69 -17.18 -19.37
C SER A 161 1.08 -17.98 -20.52
N ASP A 162 1.85 -18.77 -21.27
CA ASP A 162 1.37 -19.57 -22.42
C ASP A 162 0.35 -20.67 -22.03
N TRP A 163 -0.73 -20.29 -21.35
CA TRP A 163 -1.72 -21.14 -20.68
C TRP A 163 -2.54 -21.97 -21.67
N LEU A 164 -2.46 -21.65 -22.97
CA LEU A 164 -2.98 -22.45 -24.06
C LEU A 164 -2.16 -23.74 -24.29
N GLU A 165 -0.90 -23.77 -23.91
CA GLU A 165 -0.06 -24.97 -23.97
C GLU A 165 -0.28 -25.91 -22.76
N ILE A 166 -0.94 -25.43 -21.71
CA ILE A 166 -1.32 -26.23 -20.56
C ILE A 166 -2.36 -27.28 -21.00
N PRO A 167 -2.20 -28.56 -20.61
CA PRO A 167 -3.15 -29.62 -20.90
C PRO A 167 -4.58 -29.26 -20.47
N ALA A 168 -5.57 -29.74 -21.23
CA ALA A 168 -6.98 -29.42 -21.00
C ALA A 168 -7.47 -29.78 -19.58
N GLU A 169 -6.90 -30.83 -18.98
CA GLU A 169 -7.20 -31.28 -17.62
C GLU A 169 -6.91 -30.19 -16.56
N TYR A 170 -5.82 -29.43 -16.73
CA TYR A 170 -5.41 -28.38 -15.79
C TYR A 170 -5.93 -26.98 -16.17
N ARG A 171 -6.34 -26.78 -17.43
CA ARG A 171 -6.87 -25.50 -17.91
C ARG A 171 -8.08 -25.02 -17.11
N ARG A 172 -8.95 -25.95 -16.67
CA ARG A 172 -10.08 -25.62 -15.79
C ARG A 172 -9.63 -25.02 -14.46
N ALA A 173 -8.55 -25.54 -13.87
CA ALA A 173 -8.01 -25.03 -12.61
C ALA A 173 -7.38 -23.63 -12.79
N VAL A 174 -6.72 -23.39 -13.92
CA VAL A 174 -6.20 -22.06 -14.29
C VAL A 174 -7.33 -21.05 -14.43
N ILE A 175 -8.43 -21.40 -15.09
CA ILE A 175 -9.60 -20.51 -15.23
C ILE A 175 -10.23 -20.20 -13.86
N ILE A 176 -10.35 -21.19 -12.97
CA ILE A 176 -10.84 -20.97 -11.60
C ILE A 176 -9.89 -20.02 -10.84
N PHE A 177 -8.59 -20.18 -11.02
CA PHE A 177 -7.61 -19.28 -10.43
C PHE A 177 -7.71 -17.86 -10.99
N MET A 178 -7.89 -17.70 -12.31
CA MET A 178 -8.16 -16.41 -12.95
C MET A 178 -9.40 -15.73 -12.35
N GLU A 179 -10.49 -16.46 -12.12
CA GLU A 179 -11.68 -15.90 -11.45
C GLU A 179 -11.42 -15.49 -10.00
N ARG A 180 -10.51 -16.18 -9.31
CA ARG A 180 -10.12 -15.82 -7.94
C ARG A 180 -9.29 -14.53 -7.90
N ILE A 181 -8.26 -14.42 -8.74
CA ILE A 181 -7.36 -13.25 -8.78
C ILE A 181 -8.00 -11.99 -9.36
N LYS A 182 -9.11 -12.12 -10.11
CA LYS A 182 -9.94 -10.97 -10.54
C LYS A 182 -10.39 -10.08 -9.39
N ARG A 183 -10.53 -10.63 -8.18
CA ARG A 183 -10.80 -9.85 -6.98
C ARG A 183 -9.49 -9.29 -6.46
N SER A 184 -9.22 -8.01 -6.74
CA SER A 184 -8.00 -7.36 -6.28
C SER A 184 -7.97 -7.21 -4.76
N ILE A 185 -6.77 -7.32 -4.20
CA ILE A 185 -6.50 -7.09 -2.78
C ILE A 185 -6.56 -5.58 -2.55
N ASN A 186 -7.60 -5.11 -1.84
CA ASN A 186 -7.81 -3.71 -1.54
C ASN A 186 -7.72 -3.47 -0.05
N LEU A 187 -6.71 -2.69 0.36
CA LEU A 187 -6.51 -2.35 1.75
C LEU A 187 -7.32 -1.10 2.12
N VAL A 188 -8.04 -1.18 3.24
CA VAL A 188 -8.93 -0.12 3.70
C VAL A 188 -8.61 0.24 5.14
N ALA A 189 -8.39 1.52 5.41
CA ALA A 189 -8.24 2.06 6.76
C ALA A 189 -9.60 2.22 7.42
N GLY A 190 -9.76 1.61 8.59
CA GLY A 190 -10.97 1.61 9.39
C GLY A 190 -12.19 1.03 8.69
N ASP A 191 -12.00 0.24 7.63
CA ASP A 191 -13.06 -0.22 6.70
C ASP A 191 -13.87 0.92 6.06
N LEU A 192 -13.36 2.16 6.11
CA LEU A 192 -14.02 3.36 5.60
C LEU A 192 -13.22 4.01 4.47
N ILE A 193 -11.91 4.11 4.62
CA ILE A 193 -11.03 4.90 3.75
C ILE A 193 -10.13 3.96 2.95
N PRO A 194 -10.34 3.78 1.64
CA PRO A 194 -9.45 2.95 0.83
C PRO A 194 -8.06 3.57 0.75
N LEU A 195 -7.02 2.77 0.95
CA LEU A 195 -5.62 3.21 0.83
C LEU A 195 -5.23 3.27 -0.65
N SER A 196 -5.57 4.40 -1.28
CA SER A 196 -5.38 4.59 -2.72
C SER A 196 -4.90 5.99 -3.05
N ASN A 197 -4.27 6.14 -4.22
CA ASN A 197 -3.82 7.45 -4.69
C ASN A 197 -5.00 8.41 -4.93
N SER A 198 -6.19 7.90 -5.27
CA SER A 198 -7.39 8.71 -5.44
C SER A 198 -7.90 9.30 -4.12
N THR A 199 -7.78 8.54 -3.02
CA THR A 199 -8.05 9.04 -1.66
C THR A 199 -7.13 10.20 -1.32
N PHE A 200 -5.82 10.06 -1.56
CA PHE A 200 -4.85 11.13 -1.30
C PHE A 200 -5.16 12.41 -2.09
N VAL A 201 -5.45 12.28 -3.39
CA VAL A 201 -5.85 13.43 -4.24
C VAL A 201 -7.14 14.08 -3.72
N SER A 202 -8.08 13.28 -3.21
CA SER A 202 -9.32 13.79 -2.62
C SER A 202 -9.06 14.58 -1.33
N VAL A 203 -8.12 14.13 -0.49
CA VAL A 203 -7.68 14.87 0.71
C VAL A 203 -7.01 16.19 0.31
N LEU A 204 -6.09 16.18 -0.67
CA LEU A 204 -5.44 17.40 -1.16
C LEU A 204 -6.44 18.42 -1.70
N ARG A 205 -7.39 17.96 -2.54
CA ARG A 205 -8.42 18.83 -3.12
C ARG A 205 -9.28 19.45 -2.03
N SER A 206 -9.75 18.65 -1.07
CA SER A 206 -10.58 19.12 0.04
C SER A 206 -9.84 20.14 0.91
N SER A 207 -8.56 19.87 1.20
CA SER A 207 -7.70 20.76 1.98
C SER A 207 -7.48 22.11 1.28
N TYR A 208 -7.21 22.09 -0.03
CA TYR A 208 -7.06 23.31 -0.82
C TYR A 208 -8.37 24.09 -0.93
N THR A 209 -9.50 23.43 -1.16
CA THR A 209 -10.82 24.07 -1.18
C THR A 209 -11.14 24.75 0.15
N PHE A 210 -10.84 24.08 1.27
CA PHE A 210 -11.01 24.66 2.61
C PHE A 210 -10.12 25.89 2.82
N TYR A 211 -8.84 25.80 2.45
CA TYR A 211 -7.91 26.93 2.51
C TYR A 211 -8.38 28.12 1.65
N ALA A 212 -8.79 27.87 0.41
CA ALA A 212 -9.30 28.90 -0.50
C ALA A 212 -10.58 29.57 0.04
N PHE A 213 -11.48 28.78 0.63
CA PHE A 213 -12.69 29.30 1.28
C PHE A 213 -12.33 30.23 2.45
N LEU A 214 -11.42 29.82 3.34
CA LEU A 214 -10.96 30.64 4.46
C LEU A 214 -10.30 31.94 3.98
N LYS A 215 -9.44 31.86 2.95
CA LYS A 215 -8.78 33.03 2.36
C LYS A 215 -9.76 34.01 1.69
N ASN A 216 -10.87 33.53 1.15
CA ASN A 216 -11.89 34.39 0.55
C ASN A 216 -12.88 34.97 1.57
N THR A 217 -12.93 34.42 2.79
CA THR A 217 -13.86 34.85 3.85
C THR A 217 -13.22 35.81 4.85
N ASN A 218 -11.90 35.72 5.05
CA ASN A 218 -11.10 36.70 5.80
C ASN A 218 -10.57 37.80 4.88
#